data_AF-A0A7G8IWS4-F1
#
_entry.id   AF-A0A7G8IWS4-F1
#
_cell.length_a   1.000
_cell.length_b   1.000
_cell.length_c   1.000
_cell.angle_alpha   90.00
_cell.angle_beta   90.00
_cell.angle_gamma   90.00
#
_symmetry.space_group_name_H-M   'P 1'
#
loop_
_entity.id
_entity.type
_entity.pdbx_description
1 polymer ?
#
loop_
_entity_poly.entity_id
_entity_poly.type
_entity_poly.pdbx_seq_one_letter_code
_entity_poly.pdbx_strand_id
1 'polypeptide(L)'
;MDLTLLLSTFATVFLAELGDKTQLATVAISGTSNRPLAVFLGSSSALVLASLIGAIAGGSLSGVVPADWLQLMASLGFLAIGLKLLWPLLSGAESTATADD
;
A
#
# COMPACT_ATOMS: atom_id res chain seq x y z
N MET A 1 -21.91 -10.18 15.61
CA MET A 1 -20.80 -9.48 14.95
C MET A 1 -19.66 -10.47 14.90
N ASP A 2 -19.30 -10.92 13.72
CA ASP A 2 -18.37 -12.04 13.55
C ASP A 2 -16.97 -11.56 13.90
N LEU A 3 -16.54 -11.78 15.15
CA LEU A 3 -15.17 -11.51 15.61
C LEU A 3 -14.14 -12.16 14.68
N THR A 4 -14.51 -13.31 14.10
CA THR A 4 -13.76 -14.00 13.05
C THR A 4 -13.51 -13.11 11.84
N LEU A 5 -14.52 -12.39 11.32
CA LEU A 5 -14.34 -11.48 10.18
C LEU A 5 -13.42 -10.32 10.54
N LEU A 6 -13.59 -9.73 11.73
CA LEU A 6 -12.73 -8.65 12.20
C LEU A 6 -11.27 -9.13 12.29
N LEU A 7 -11.04 -10.30 12.88
CA LEU A 7 -9.70 -10.82 13.11
C LEU A 7 -9.06 -11.30 11.79
N SER A 8 -9.83 -11.90 10.88
CA SER A 8 -9.32 -12.28 9.55
C SER A 8 -8.95 -11.07 8.72
N THR A 9 -9.83 -10.06 8.64
CA THR A 9 -9.56 -8.86 7.85
C THR A 9 -8.41 -8.06 8.46
N PHE A 10 -8.36 -7.93 9.79
CA PHE A 10 -7.23 -7.31 10.47
C PHE A 10 -5.93 -8.04 10.16
N ALA A 11 -5.88 -9.37 10.32
CA ALA A 11 -4.67 -10.15 10.08
C ALA A 11 -4.22 -10.05 8.61
N THR A 12 -5.15 -10.15 7.65
CA THR A 12 -4.82 -10.05 6.22
C THR A 12 -4.30 -8.67 5.85
N VAL A 13 -4.96 -7.60 6.28
CA VAL A 13 -4.51 -6.22 5.99
C VAL A 13 -3.20 -5.93 6.72
N PHE A 14 -3.07 -6.35 7.98
CA PHE A 14 -1.84 -6.19 8.74
C PHE A 14 -0.65 -6.86 8.05
N LEU A 15 -0.79 -8.13 7.63
CA LEU A 15 0.27 -8.82 6.89
C LEU A 15 0.57 -8.17 5.54
N ALA A 16 -0.46 -7.69 4.83
CA ALA A 16 -0.28 -7.03 3.54
C ALA A 16 0.48 -5.70 3.65
N GLU A 17 0.29 -4.97 4.74
CA GLU A 17 0.91 -3.66 4.98
C GLU A 17 2.26 -3.77 5.72
N LEU A 18 2.59 -4.92 6.32
CA LEU A 18 3.83 -5.11 7.07
C LEU A 18 5.08 -4.90 6.20
N GLY A 19 5.93 -3.96 6.62
CA GLY A 19 7.18 -3.66 5.92
C GLY A 19 7.01 -2.77 4.69
N ASP A 20 5.83 -2.15 4.50
CA ASP A 20 5.65 -1.18 3.43
C ASP A 20 6.52 0.08 3.63
N LYS A 21 6.80 0.76 2.52
CA LYS A 21 7.55 2.02 2.46
C LYS A 21 6.96 3.08 3.40
N THR A 22 5.64 3.10 3.60
CA THR A 22 5.00 4.03 4.55
C THR A 22 5.42 3.76 6.00
N GLN A 23 5.62 2.49 6.39
CA GLN A 23 6.10 2.12 7.72
C GLN A 23 7.56 2.54 7.92
N LEU A 24 8.42 2.32 6.93
CA LEU A 24 9.82 2.77 6.96
C LEU A 24 9.92 4.31 7.04
N ALA A 25 9.10 5.02 6.26
CA ALA A 25 9.02 6.47 6.32
C ALA A 25 8.56 6.95 7.71
N THR A 26 7.56 6.30 8.30
CA THR A 26 7.07 6.61 9.65
C THR A 26 8.16 6.41 10.70
N VAL A 27 8.93 5.32 10.63
CA VAL A 27 10.06 5.06 11.53
C VAL A 27 11.16 6.11 11.35
N ALA A 28 11.51 6.46 10.11
CA ALA A 28 12.52 7.49 9.82
C ALA A 28 12.11 8.89 10.35
N ILE A 29 10.85 9.28 10.14
CA ILE A 29 10.29 10.53 10.66
C ILE A 29 10.22 10.49 12.19
N SER A 30 9.86 9.35 12.78
CA SER A 30 9.82 9.19 14.24
C SER A 30 11.22 9.27 14.87
N GLY A 31 12.25 8.77 14.19
CA GLY A 31 13.64 8.80 14.68
C GLY A 31 14.28 10.19 14.63
N THR A 32 13.74 11.10 13.81
CA THR A 32 14.24 12.48 13.64
C THR A 32 13.34 13.54 14.27
N SER A 33 12.15 13.16 14.73
CA SER A 33 11.16 14.07 15.30
C SER A 33 11.26 14.18 16.81
N ASN A 34 11.21 15.41 17.34
CA ASN A 34 11.14 15.69 18.77
C ASN A 34 9.79 15.28 19.42
N ARG A 35 8.82 14.78 18.62
CA ARG A 35 7.47 14.41 19.07
C ARG A 35 7.03 13.07 18.46
N PRO A 36 7.57 11.92 18.92
CA PRO A 36 7.24 10.61 18.36
C PRO A 36 5.76 10.24 18.49
N LEU A 37 5.08 10.68 19.55
CA LEU A 37 3.64 10.47 19.72
C LEU A 37 2.80 11.18 18.65
N ALA A 38 3.21 12.36 18.20
CA ALA A 38 2.51 13.08 17.15
C ALA A 38 2.69 12.38 15.79
N VAL A 39 3.89 11.83 15.54
CA VAL A 39 4.17 11.02 14.34
C VAL A 39 3.30 9.76 14.33
N PHE A 40 3.25 9.03 15.45
CA PHE A 40 2.40 7.86 15.61
C PHE A 40 0.93 8.16 15.36
N LEU A 41 0.36 9.17 16.02
CA LEU A 41 -1.04 9.53 15.85
C LEU A 41 -1.35 9.98 14.42
N GLY A 42 -0.44 10.73 13.79
CA GLY A 42 -0.56 11.17 12.41
C GLY A 42 -0.55 9.98 11.43
N SER A 43 0.44 9.10 11.53
CA SER A 43 0.57 7.93 10.65
C SER A 43 -0.57 6.93 10.85
N SER A 44 -0.96 6.67 12.10
CA SER A 44 -2.07 5.75 12.40
C SER A 44 -3.41 6.30 11.91
N SER A 45 -3.67 7.60 12.10
CA SER A 45 -4.89 8.23 11.59
C SER A 45 -4.93 8.23 10.07
N ALA A 46 -3.80 8.54 9.41
CA ALA A 46 -3.69 8.49 7.96
C ALA A 46 -3.97 7.09 7.41
N LEU A 47 -3.42 6.04 8.03
CA LEU A 47 -3.67 4.65 7.64
C LEU A 47 -5.15 4.29 7.79
N VAL A 48 -5.76 4.59 8.94
CA VAL A 48 -7.18 4.29 9.19
C VAL A 48 -8.07 5.01 8.16
N LEU A 49 -7.80 6.28 7.87
CA LEU A 49 -8.55 7.05 6.89
C LEU A 49 -8.39 6.48 5.47
N ALA A 50 -7.16 6.14 5.08
CA ALA A 50 -6.89 5.54 3.77
C ALA A 50 -7.60 4.20 3.61
N SER A 51 -7.52 3.31 4.61
CA SER A 51 -8.22 2.02 4.61
C SER A 51 -9.74 2.20 4.59
N LEU A 52 -10.29 3.16 5.34
CA LEU A 52 -11.72 3.44 5.36
C LEU A 52 -12.22 3.92 4.01
N ILE A 53 -11.51 4.87 3.37
CA ILE A 53 -11.84 5.34 2.03
C ILE A 53 -11.76 4.18 1.03
N GLY A 54 -10.71 3.36 1.10
CA GLY A 54 -10.54 2.19 0.23
C GLY A 54 -11.67 1.17 0.40
N ALA A 55 -12.07 0.87 1.64
CA ALA A 55 -13.16 -0.05 1.93
C ALA A 55 -14.52 0.46 1.43
N ILE A 56 -14.82 1.74 1.64
CA ILE A 56 -16.06 2.37 1.14
C ILE A 56 -16.08 2.38 -0.39
N ALA A 57 -14.98 2.80 -1.02
CA ALA A 57 -14.87 2.86 -2.47
C ALA A 57 -14.97 1.45 -3.09
N GLY A 58 -14.22 0.48 -2.55
CA GLY A 58 -14.24 -0.91 -3.02
C GLY A 58 -15.61 -1.57 -2.84
N GLY A 59 -16.25 -1.37 -1.69
CA GLY A 59 -17.60 -1.88 -1.42
C GLY A 59 -18.68 -1.22 -2.28
N SER A 60 -18.55 0.07 -2.59
CA SER A 60 -19.47 0.77 -3.50
C SER A 60 -19.28 0.29 -4.94
N LEU A 61 -18.04 0.09 -5.36
CA LEU A 61 -17.70 -0.33 -6.72
C LEU A 61 -18.12 -1.78 -7.00
N SER A 62 -18.04 -2.67 -6.01
CA SER A 62 -18.48 -4.07 -6.16
C SER A 62 -20.00 -4.21 -6.34
N GLY A 63 -20.79 -3.20 -5.93
CA GLY A 63 -22.22 -3.16 -6.17
C GLY A 63 -22.62 -2.69 -7.58
N VAL A 64 -21.70 -2.05 -8.31
CA VAL A 64 -21.96 -1.46 -9.63
C VAL A 64 -21.24 -2.20 -10.75
N VAL A 65 -20.03 -2.72 -10.47
CA VAL A 65 -19.16 -3.36 -11.46
C VAL A 65 -19.06 -4.86 -11.14
N PRO A 66 -19.25 -5.76 -12.11
CA PRO A 66 -19.07 -7.19 -11.91
C PRO A 66 -17.66 -7.53 -11.43
N ALA A 67 -17.55 -8.47 -10.48
CA ALA A 67 -16.28 -8.85 -9.86
C ALA A 67 -15.21 -9.30 -10.87
N ASP A 68 -15.61 -9.98 -11.95
CA ASP A 68 -14.70 -10.47 -13.00
C ASP A 68 -13.97 -9.31 -13.70
N TRP A 69 -14.68 -8.22 -13.97
CA TRP A 69 -14.09 -7.02 -14.58
C TRP A 69 -13.14 -6.33 -13.61
N LEU A 70 -13.50 -6.26 -12.33
CA LEU A 70 -12.65 -5.68 -11.30
C LEU A 70 -11.34 -6.47 -11.14
N GLN A 71 -11.43 -7.80 -11.17
CA GLN A 71 -10.26 -8.70 -11.13
C GLN A 71 -9.39 -8.60 -12.39
N LEU A 72 -10.00 -8.49 -13.58
CA LEU A 72 -9.28 -8.29 -14.83
C LEU A 72 -8.49 -6.98 -14.82
N MET A 73 -9.12 -5.88 -14.38
CA MET A 73 -8.45 -4.58 -14.27
C MET A 73 -7.31 -4.61 -13.24
N ALA A 74 -7.53 -5.23 -12.08
CA ALA A 74 -6.51 -5.37 -11.05
C ALA A 74 -5.29 -6.19 -11.55
N SER A 75 -5.54 -7.32 -12.20
CA SER A 75 -4.46 -8.18 -12.73
C SER A 75 -3.66 -7.51 -13.86
N LEU A 76 -4.32 -6.80 -14.78
CA LEU A 76 -3.63 -6.02 -15.81
C LEU A 76 -2.79 -4.89 -15.22
N GLY A 77 -3.32 -4.18 -14.20
CA GLY A 77 -2.59 -3.14 -13.48
C GLY A 77 -1.34 -3.70 -12.79
N PHE A 78 -1.48 -4.82 -12.07
CA PHE A 78 -0.36 -5.52 -11.44
C PHE A 78 0.68 -5.98 -12.46
N LEU A 79 0.26 -6.53 -13.61
CA LEU A 79 1.16 -6.94 -14.67
C LEU A 79 1.94 -5.75 -15.23
N ALA A 80 1.27 -4.61 -15.48
CA ALA A 80 1.92 -3.39 -15.96
C ALA A 80 2.96 -2.86 -14.96
N ILE A 81 2.63 -2.83 -13.66
CA ILE A 81 3.58 -2.43 -12.61
C ILE A 81 4.75 -3.42 -12.53
N GLY A 82 4.48 -4.72 -12.57
CA GLY A 82 5.49 -5.76 -12.54
C GLY A 82 6.46 -5.64 -13.72
N LEU A 83 5.95 -5.44 -14.94
CA LEU A 83 6.77 -5.21 -16.13
C LEU A 83 7.59 -3.93 -16.01
N LYS A 84 7.00 -2.83 -15.51
CA LYS A 84 7.71 -1.56 -15.29
C LYS A 84 8.85 -1.71 -14.27
N LEU A 85 8.65 -2.49 -13.21
CA LEU A 85 9.67 -2.75 -12.20
C LEU A 85 10.77 -3.69 -12.72
N LEU A 86 10.42 -4.66 -13.58
CA LEU A 86 11.36 -5.60 -14.16
C LEU A 86 12.19 -4.99 -15.30
N TRP A 87 11.63 -4.03 -16.04
CA TRP A 87 12.26 -3.44 -17.23
C TRP A 87 13.66 -2.87 -16.98
N PRO A 88 13.92 -2.04 -15.94
CA PRO A 88 15.26 -1.55 -15.63
C PRO A 88 16.28 -2.69 -15.42
N LEU A 89 15.88 -3.73 -14.69
CA LEU A 89 16.73 -4.90 -14.39
C LEU A 89 17.07 -5.70 -15.65
N LEU A 90 16.10 -5.85 -16.56
CA LEU A 90 16.29 -6.58 -17.82
C LEU A 90 17.07 -5.76 -18.85
N SER A 91 16.90 -4.44 -18.83
CA SER A 91 17.58 -3.51 -19.73
C SER A 91 19.07 -3.30 -19.42
N GLY A 92 19.60 -3.97 -18.38
CA GLY A 92 20.99 -3.80 -17.94
C GLY A 92 21.32 -2.37 -17.52
N ALA A 93 20.30 -1.58 -17.17
CA ALA A 93 20.45 -0.19 -16.76
C ALA A 93 20.95 -0.11 -15.30
N GLU A 94 22.11 -0.69 -15.02
CA GLU A 94 22.83 -0.52 -13.75
C GLU A 94 23.80 0.67 -13.75
N SER A 95 23.83 1.51 -14.80
CA SER A 95 24.75 2.65 -14.84
C SER A 95 24.14 3.85 -15.56
N THR A 96 23.41 4.70 -14.83
CA THR A 96 23.24 6.13 -15.14
C THR A 96 22.69 6.97 -13.97
N ALA A 97 22.59 6.44 -12.74
CA ALA A 97 22.00 7.18 -11.61
C ALA A 97 22.98 7.51 -10.46
N THR A 98 24.29 7.53 -10.72
CA THR A 98 25.29 8.05 -9.75
C THR A 98 26.32 8.98 -10.39
N ALA A 99 26.00 9.61 -11.52
CA ALA A 99 26.90 10.55 -12.20
C ALA A 99 26.11 11.71 -12.84
N ASP A 100 25.27 12.39 -12.08
CA ASP A 100 25.03 13.83 -12.22
C ASP A 100 24.35 14.34 -10.94
N ASP A 101 25.04 15.28 -10.27
CA ASP A 101 24.72 16.04 -9.05
C ASP A 101 24.72 15.37 -7.65
#